data_AF-A0A5N9EZU3-F1
#
_entry.id   AF-A0A5N9EZU3-F1
#
_cell.length_a   1.000
_cell.length_b   1.000
_cell.length_c   1.000
_cell.angle_alpha   90.00
_cell.angle_beta   90.00
_cell.angle_gamma   90.00
#
_symmetry.space_group_name_H-M   'P 1'
#
loop_
_entity.id
_entity.type
_entity.pdbx_description
1 polymer ?
#
loop_
_entity_poly.entity_id
_entity_poly.type
_entity_poly.pdbx_seq_one_letter_code
_entity_poly.pdbx_strand_id
1 'polypeptide(L)'
;MDATDFSLGAGVVLSVSFYLSGLPLWMPVRVTFIGPQGGPVSWITPENVPLLESDRSEATTRWMYPTVGGYRDWAWDGAQDEVGAWSVDIAFAGRIYTANYTLGSLAFRDLETVSLGTHLIHHQTPGSNIHYSDLVPTALIADLQEHLSDGARLLEQSIQIEPGTIPDVYLMGNRDLMGPVSSVTGIDLGFEDGYYTNSG
;
A
#
# COMPACT_ATOMS: atom_id res chain seq x y z
N MET A 1 -31.53 -2.45 18.00
CA MET A 1 -30.16 -2.71 18.46
C MET A 1 -29.29 -2.04 17.41
N ASP A 2 -28.96 -0.77 17.65
CA ASP A 2 -28.25 0.06 16.68
C ASP A 2 -26.76 -0.23 16.81
N ALA A 3 -26.19 -0.87 15.80
CA ALA A 3 -24.75 -1.09 15.70
C ALA A 3 -24.15 0.07 14.93
N THR A 4 -23.53 1.03 15.62
CA THR A 4 -22.73 2.08 14.96
C THR A 4 -21.77 2.69 15.99
N ASP A 5 -20.67 1.99 16.27
CA ASP A 5 -19.46 2.70 16.65
C ASP A 5 -18.35 2.28 15.70
N PHE A 6 -17.90 3.24 14.89
CA PHE A 6 -16.84 3.07 13.90
C PHE A 6 -15.65 3.88 14.40
N SER A 7 -14.57 3.22 14.76
CA SER A 7 -13.33 3.88 15.13
C SER A 7 -12.30 3.70 14.02
N LEU A 8 -11.69 4.82 13.61
CA LEU A 8 -10.56 4.86 12.70
C LEU A 8 -9.33 5.23 13.52
N GLY A 9 -8.33 4.35 13.54
CA GLY A 9 -7.02 4.65 14.10
C GLY A 9 -6.08 5.13 13.00
N ALA A 10 -5.68 6.40 13.02
CA ALA A 10 -4.69 6.93 12.08
C ALA A 10 -3.27 6.73 12.64
N GLY A 11 -2.55 5.73 12.14
CA GLY A 11 -1.09 5.69 12.17
C GLY A 11 -0.52 6.41 10.95
N VAL A 12 0.78 6.72 10.96
CA VAL A 12 1.51 7.23 9.80
C VAL A 12 1.15 6.38 8.57
N VAL A 13 0.63 7.00 7.52
CA VAL A 13 -0.27 6.37 6.54
C VAL A 13 0.44 5.31 5.69
N LEU A 14 0.38 4.07 6.16
CA LEU A 14 0.65 2.84 5.42
C LEU A 14 -0.54 1.87 5.51
N SER A 15 -1.27 1.89 6.64
CA SER A 15 -2.47 1.08 6.80
C SER A 15 -3.61 1.83 7.47
N VAL A 16 -4.85 1.52 7.06
CA VAL A 16 -6.08 2.00 7.68
C VAL A 16 -6.75 0.81 8.36
N SER A 17 -6.94 0.91 9.67
CA SER A 17 -7.62 -0.13 10.45
C SER A 17 -9.11 0.18 10.60
N PHE A 18 -9.93 -0.83 10.38
CA PHE A 18 -11.38 -0.77 10.51
C PHE A 18 -11.85 -1.72 11.60
N TYR A 19 -12.83 -1.26 12.37
CA TYR A 19 -13.46 -2.04 13.42
C TYR A 19 -14.98 -1.90 13.36
N LEU A 20 -15.67 -3.04 13.37
CA LEU A 20 -17.12 -3.16 13.45
C LEU A 20 -17.48 -3.96 14.69
N SER A 21 -18.50 -3.52 15.42
CA SER A 21 -19.02 -4.21 16.59
C SER A 21 -20.54 -4.25 16.61
N GLY A 22 -21.11 -5.14 17.43
CA GLY A 22 -22.55 -5.32 17.54
C GLY A 22 -23.19 -6.10 16.38
N LEU A 23 -22.37 -6.84 15.61
CA LEU A 23 -22.83 -7.65 14.50
C LEU A 23 -23.47 -8.97 15.00
N PRO A 24 -24.63 -9.39 14.45
CA PRO A 24 -25.19 -10.71 14.68
C PRO A 24 -24.23 -11.81 14.20
N LEU A 25 -24.15 -12.89 14.96
CA LEU A 25 -23.34 -14.04 14.58
C LEU A 25 -23.80 -14.60 13.24
N TRP A 26 -22.85 -15.00 12.39
CA TRP A 26 -23.06 -15.66 11.10
C TRP A 26 -23.75 -14.83 10.02
N MET A 27 -24.08 -13.57 10.29
CA MET A 27 -24.58 -12.67 9.26
C MET A 27 -23.41 -11.95 8.61
N PRO A 28 -23.08 -12.24 7.34
CA PRO A 28 -21.92 -11.63 6.72
C PRO A 28 -22.19 -10.17 6.41
N VAL A 29 -21.11 -9.38 6.44
CA VAL A 29 -21.08 -8.00 5.95
C VAL A 29 -20.39 -8.00 4.59
N ARG A 30 -20.88 -7.15 3.70
CA ARG A 30 -20.27 -6.93 2.39
C ARG A 30 -19.61 -5.56 2.40
N VAL A 31 -18.31 -5.50 2.12
CA VAL A 31 -17.53 -4.27 2.21
C VAL A 31 -16.97 -3.89 0.84
N THR A 32 -17.11 -2.60 0.50
CA THR A 32 -16.69 -2.01 -0.77
C THR A 32 -15.94 -0.71 -0.47
N PHE A 33 -14.73 -0.57 -0.99
CA PHE A 33 -13.98 0.68 -0.93
C PHE A 33 -14.30 1.53 -2.15
N ILE A 34 -14.52 2.82 -1.95
CA ILE A 34 -14.76 3.81 -2.99
C ILE A 34 -13.59 4.79 -2.97
N GLY A 35 -12.89 4.88 -4.09
CA GLY A 35 -11.72 5.74 -4.24
C GLY A 35 -12.09 7.20 -4.52
N PRO A 36 -11.08 8.09 -4.62
CA PRO A 36 -11.28 9.54 -4.80
C PRO A 36 -12.03 9.93 -6.07
N GLN A 37 -11.99 9.07 -7.09
CA GLN A 37 -12.74 9.25 -8.34
C GLN A 37 -14.23 8.87 -8.22
N GLY A 38 -14.68 8.40 -7.05
CA GLY A 38 -16.07 8.04 -6.76
C GLY A 38 -16.49 6.64 -7.24
N GLY A 39 -15.55 5.84 -7.74
CA GLY A 39 -15.78 4.46 -8.18
C GLY A 39 -15.30 3.43 -7.15
N PRO A 40 -15.86 2.20 -7.18
CA PRO A 40 -15.36 1.11 -6.36
C PRO A 40 -13.96 0.70 -6.81
N VAL A 41 -13.08 0.44 -5.85
CA VAL A 41 -11.71 -0.03 -6.11
C VAL A 41 -11.59 -1.53 -5.87
N SER A 42 -10.61 -2.13 -6.51
CA SER A 42 -10.26 -3.54 -6.37
C SER A 42 -9.77 -3.84 -4.97
N TRP A 43 -10.25 -4.93 -4.38
CA TRP A 43 -9.74 -5.41 -3.10
C TRP A 43 -8.33 -5.91 -3.26
N ILE A 44 -7.46 -5.48 -2.35
CA ILE A 44 -6.07 -5.91 -2.30
C ILE A 44 -5.90 -6.88 -1.13
N THR A 45 -5.10 -7.93 -1.31
CA THR A 45 -4.72 -8.86 -0.24
C THR A 45 -3.63 -8.25 0.65
N PRO A 46 -3.35 -8.81 1.84
CA PRO A 46 -2.23 -8.35 2.68
C PRO A 46 -0.87 -8.41 1.97
N GLU A 47 -0.73 -9.22 0.91
CA GLU A 47 0.47 -9.33 0.09
C GLU A 47 0.50 -8.30 -1.07
N ASN A 48 -0.41 -7.32 -1.06
CA ASN A 48 -0.51 -6.26 -2.06
C ASN A 48 -0.84 -6.76 -3.48
N VAL A 49 -1.71 -7.77 -3.58
CA VAL A 49 -2.16 -8.35 -4.85
C VAL A 49 -3.67 -8.17 -5.01
N PRO A 50 -4.18 -7.84 -6.21
CA PRO A 50 -5.62 -7.80 -6.46
C PRO A 50 -6.27 -9.15 -6.15
N LEU A 51 -7.33 -9.11 -5.35
CA LEU A 51 -8.21 -10.24 -5.14
C LEU A 51 -9.00 -10.48 -6.43
N LEU A 52 -8.95 -11.70 -6.96
CA LEU A 52 -9.66 -12.06 -8.18
C LEU A 52 -10.93 -12.86 -7.89
N GLU A 53 -11.98 -12.56 -8.66
CA GLU A 53 -13.20 -13.36 -8.75
C GLU A 53 -12.97 -14.64 -9.57
N SER A 54 -13.96 -15.54 -9.58
CA SER A 54 -13.88 -16.82 -10.30
C SER A 54 -13.67 -16.68 -11.82
N ASP A 55 -14.07 -15.55 -12.40
CA ASP A 55 -13.89 -15.20 -13.81
C ASP A 55 -12.58 -14.45 -14.09
N ARG A 56 -11.72 -14.31 -13.07
CA ARG A 56 -10.45 -13.55 -13.07
C ARG A 56 -10.61 -12.03 -13.19
N SER A 57 -11.81 -11.48 -13.02
CA SER A 57 -11.95 -10.04 -12.81
C SER A 57 -11.50 -9.67 -11.39
N GLU A 58 -11.08 -8.42 -11.19
CA GLU A 58 -10.73 -7.94 -9.86
C GLU A 58 -12.00 -7.74 -9.01
N ALA A 59 -11.98 -8.32 -7.81
CA ALA A 59 -13.09 -8.24 -6.88
C ALA A 59 -13.13 -6.84 -6.25
N THR A 60 -14.16 -6.05 -6.52
CA THR A 60 -14.34 -4.73 -5.88
C THR A 60 -15.11 -4.79 -4.56
N THR A 61 -15.49 -6.00 -4.15
CA THR A 61 -16.29 -6.26 -2.96
C THR A 61 -15.76 -7.48 -2.23
N ARG A 62 -15.80 -7.45 -0.89
CA ARG A 62 -15.46 -8.62 -0.07
C ARG A 62 -16.54 -8.95 0.94
N TRP A 63 -16.84 -10.25 1.05
CA TRP A 63 -17.65 -10.80 2.13
C TRP A 63 -16.79 -11.06 3.36
N MET A 64 -17.25 -10.59 4.51
CA MET A 64 -16.60 -10.83 5.80
C MET A 64 -17.60 -11.33 6.82
N TYR A 65 -17.13 -12.26 7.66
CA TYR A 65 -17.93 -12.86 8.71
C TYR A 65 -17.51 -12.31 10.07
N PRO A 66 -18.47 -11.92 10.93
CA PRO A 66 -18.18 -11.53 12.31
C PRO A 66 -17.51 -12.67 13.06
N THR A 67 -16.68 -12.32 14.03
CA THR A 67 -16.17 -13.25 15.03
C THR A 67 -17.30 -13.74 15.94
N VAL A 68 -17.03 -14.75 16.76
CA VAL A 68 -17.96 -15.24 17.80
C VAL A 68 -18.33 -14.17 18.84
N GLY A 69 -17.57 -13.08 18.92
CA GLY A 69 -17.86 -11.93 19.78
C GLY A 69 -18.76 -10.87 19.13
N GLY A 70 -19.23 -11.09 17.90
CA GLY A 70 -20.08 -10.13 17.18
C GLY A 70 -19.32 -8.88 16.71
N TYR A 71 -18.02 -9.00 16.46
CA TYR A 71 -17.19 -7.92 15.91
C TYR A 71 -16.42 -8.38 14.68
N ARG A 72 -15.93 -7.42 13.90
CA ARG A 72 -15.06 -7.66 12.76
C ARG A 72 -14.04 -6.54 12.64
N ASP A 73 -12.77 -6.91 12.62
CA ASP A 73 -11.66 -6.02 12.33
C ASP A 73 -10.95 -6.46 11.04
N TRP A 74 -10.38 -5.48 10.35
CA TRP A 74 -9.44 -5.70 9.26
C TRP A 74 -8.58 -4.45 9.07
N ALA A 75 -7.44 -4.64 8.42
CA ALA A 75 -6.60 -3.56 7.94
C ALA A 75 -6.69 -3.50 6.40
N TRP A 76 -6.61 -2.28 5.88
CA TRP A 76 -6.41 -1.97 4.47
C TRP A 76 -5.02 -1.38 4.31
N ASP A 77 -4.20 -1.96 3.44
CA ASP A 77 -2.91 -1.39 3.07
C ASP A 77 -3.15 -0.29 2.04
N GLY A 78 -2.79 0.94 2.41
CA GLY A 78 -2.99 2.14 1.61
C GLY A 78 -1.70 2.68 1.01
N ALA A 79 -0.59 1.94 1.03
CA ALA A 79 0.70 2.41 0.51
C ALA A 79 0.66 2.79 -0.98
N GLN A 80 -0.27 2.19 -1.73
CA GLN A 80 -0.48 2.44 -3.16
C GLN A 80 -1.73 3.28 -3.46
N ASP A 81 -2.51 3.63 -2.44
CA ASP A 81 -3.75 4.35 -2.63
C ASP A 81 -3.53 5.79 -3.11
N GLU A 82 -4.45 6.26 -3.96
CA GLU A 82 -4.49 7.66 -4.36
C GLU A 82 -4.80 8.57 -3.16
N VAL A 83 -4.07 9.68 -3.07
CA VAL A 83 -4.38 10.78 -2.14
C VAL A 83 -5.76 11.34 -2.46
N GLY A 84 -6.61 11.50 -1.45
CA GLY A 84 -7.95 12.07 -1.65
C GLY A 84 -8.99 11.61 -0.64
N ALA A 85 -10.24 11.92 -0.94
CA ALA A 85 -11.39 11.50 -0.15
C ALA A 85 -11.78 10.06 -0.51
N TRP A 86 -11.86 9.21 0.50
CA TRP A 86 -12.23 7.81 0.36
C TRP A 86 -13.47 7.52 1.18
N SER A 87 -14.23 6.51 0.76
CA SER A 87 -15.32 5.98 1.58
C SER A 87 -15.36 4.46 1.58
N VAL A 88 -15.91 3.90 2.65
CA VAL A 88 -16.17 2.46 2.78
C VAL A 88 -17.66 2.26 2.92
N ASP A 89 -18.23 1.53 1.96
CA ASP A 89 -19.61 1.08 2.00
C ASP A 89 -19.68 -0.32 2.61
N ILE A 90 -20.45 -0.44 3.68
CA ILE A 90 -20.68 -1.67 4.44
C ILE A 90 -22.15 -2.03 4.28
N ALA A 91 -22.43 -2.98 3.41
CA ALA A 91 -23.77 -3.53 3.24
C ALA A 91 -24.03 -4.64 4.27
N PHE A 92 -25.04 -4.42 5.10
CA PHE A 92 -25.41 -5.29 6.21
C PHE A 92 -26.93 -5.22 6.46
N ALA A 93 -27.57 -6.38 6.62
CA ALA A 93 -29.02 -6.49 6.89
C ALA A 93 -29.92 -5.69 5.92
N GLY A 94 -29.54 -5.67 4.63
CA GLY A 94 -30.29 -4.95 3.58
C GLY A 94 -30.13 -3.43 3.63
N ARG A 95 -29.22 -2.90 4.44
CA ARG A 95 -28.87 -1.48 4.53
C ARG A 95 -27.41 -1.29 4.12
N ILE A 96 -27.07 -0.08 3.68
CA ILE A 96 -25.69 0.33 3.41
C ILE A 96 -25.33 1.39 4.44
N TYR A 97 -24.19 1.20 5.09
CA TYR A 97 -23.58 2.15 6.00
C TYR A 97 -22.30 2.65 5.36
N THR A 98 -22.10 3.97 5.32
CA THR A 98 -20.91 4.58 4.70
C THR A 98 -20.07 5.27 5.75
N ALA A 99 -18.78 4.97 5.78
CA ALA A 99 -17.77 5.69 6.55
C ALA A 99 -16.81 6.42 5.61
N ASN A 100 -16.55 7.69 5.87
CA ASN A 100 -15.64 8.51 5.05
C ASN A 100 -14.30 8.70 5.76
N TYR A 101 -13.22 8.65 4.99
CA TYR A 101 -11.88 8.99 5.45
C TYR A 101 -11.11 9.74 4.36
N THR A 102 -9.96 10.31 4.69
CA THR A 102 -9.15 11.04 3.71
C THR A 102 -7.71 10.58 3.85
N LEU A 103 -7.11 10.20 2.72
CA LEU A 103 -5.70 9.90 2.65
C LEU A 103 -4.96 11.17 2.21
N GLY A 104 -4.00 11.59 3.04
CA GLY A 104 -3.10 12.69 2.72
C GLY A 104 -1.79 12.18 2.14
N SER A 105 -1.11 13.03 1.38
CA SER A 105 0.27 12.72 0.97
C SER A 105 1.16 12.62 2.20
N LEU A 106 1.96 11.56 2.25
CA LEU A 106 3.12 11.53 3.12
C LEU A 106 4.15 12.51 2.57
N ALA A 107 4.77 13.32 3.44
CA ALA A 107 5.82 14.25 3.05
C ALA A 107 7.10 13.89 3.81
N PHE A 108 8.13 13.51 3.06
CA PHE A 108 9.49 13.46 3.60
C PHE A 108 10.06 14.88 3.65
N ARG A 109 10.88 15.13 4.68
CA ARG A 109 11.66 16.36 4.76
C ARG A 109 12.97 16.16 4.00
N ASP A 110 13.51 17.26 3.49
CA ASP A 110 14.86 17.29 2.92
C ASP A 110 15.06 16.34 1.72
N LEU A 111 14.03 16.20 0.87
CA LEU A 111 14.14 15.48 -0.40
C LEU A 111 14.97 16.28 -1.41
N GLU A 112 15.95 15.64 -2.03
CA GLU A 112 16.74 16.22 -3.11
C GLU A 112 16.22 15.73 -4.46
N THR A 113 16.19 16.61 -5.47
CA THR A 113 15.97 16.18 -6.85
C THR A 113 17.32 15.98 -7.53
N VAL A 114 17.58 14.78 -8.01
CA VAL A 114 18.82 14.41 -8.69
C VAL A 114 18.55 14.09 -10.17
N SER A 115 19.54 14.35 -11.02
CA SER A 115 19.46 14.06 -12.47
C SER A 115 20.29 12.82 -12.79
N LEU A 116 19.63 11.69 -12.99
CA LEU A 116 20.25 10.41 -13.34
C LEU A 116 19.62 9.89 -14.63
N GLY A 117 19.85 10.59 -15.76
CA GLY A 117 19.19 10.29 -17.04
C GLY A 117 17.72 10.75 -17.13
N THR A 118 17.05 10.87 -15.98
CA THR A 118 15.78 11.58 -15.77
C THR A 118 15.82 12.29 -14.41
N HIS A 119 14.81 13.12 -14.11
CA HIS A 119 14.64 13.71 -12.78
C HIS A 119 14.10 12.65 -11.83
N LEU A 120 14.85 12.38 -10.77
CA LEU A 120 14.47 11.48 -9.69
C LEU A 120 14.51 12.24 -8.37
N ILE A 121 13.67 11.81 -7.45
CA ILE A 121 13.71 12.21 -6.06
C ILE A 121 14.67 11.26 -5.34
N HIS A 122 15.66 11.82 -4.66
CA HIS A 122 16.59 11.11 -3.82
C HIS A 122 16.13 11.20 -2.37
N HIS A 123 16.00 10.03 -1.75
CA HIS A 123 15.64 9.86 -0.35
C HIS A 123 16.70 9.01 0.35
N GLN A 124 17.38 9.62 1.31
CA GLN A 124 18.41 8.95 2.10
C GLN A 124 17.75 8.15 3.22
N THR A 125 18.07 6.85 3.30
CA THR A 125 17.63 5.98 4.39
C THR A 125 18.84 5.42 5.13
N PRO A 126 18.68 4.93 6.38
CA PRO A 126 19.77 4.26 7.08
C PRO A 126 20.27 3.04 6.30
N GLY A 127 21.47 3.14 5.71
CA GLY A 127 22.14 2.03 5.04
C GLY A 127 21.91 1.89 3.53
N SER A 128 21.02 2.69 2.92
CA SER A 128 20.77 2.69 1.47
C SER A 128 20.13 4.02 1.01
N ASN A 129 20.29 4.36 -0.27
CA ASN A 129 19.55 5.44 -0.91
C ASN A 129 18.39 4.89 -1.75
N ILE A 130 17.23 5.54 -1.68
CA ILE A 130 16.11 5.27 -2.58
C ILE A 130 15.99 6.43 -3.57
N HIS A 131 16.06 6.12 -4.86
CA HIS A 131 15.83 7.05 -5.96
C HIS A 131 14.52 6.70 -6.65
N TYR A 132 13.59 7.63 -6.75
CA TYR A 132 12.28 7.35 -7.33
C TYR A 132 11.78 8.46 -8.25
N SER A 133 11.05 8.09 -9.31
CA SER A 133 10.37 9.07 -10.17
C SER A 133 9.18 9.69 -9.44
N ASP A 134 8.77 10.89 -9.86
CA ASP A 134 7.57 11.59 -9.40
C ASP A 134 6.25 10.81 -9.51
N LEU A 135 6.19 9.82 -10.41
CA LEU A 135 5.05 8.91 -10.57
C LEU A 135 4.94 7.84 -9.48
N VAL A 136 5.96 7.66 -8.63
CA VAL A 136 5.92 6.67 -7.55
C VAL A 136 5.32 7.30 -6.29
N PRO A 137 4.26 6.73 -5.69
CA PRO A 137 3.65 7.28 -4.47
C PRO A 137 4.65 7.33 -3.31
N THR A 138 4.70 8.46 -2.60
CA THR A 138 5.58 8.66 -1.43
C THR A 138 5.28 7.67 -0.28
N ALA A 139 4.02 7.21 -0.17
CA ALA A 139 3.65 6.20 0.83
C ALA A 139 4.32 4.84 0.53
N LEU A 140 4.40 4.44 -0.74
CA LEU A 140 5.15 3.24 -1.16
C LEU A 140 6.64 3.34 -0.82
N ILE A 141 7.23 4.53 -0.89
CA ILE A 141 8.62 4.75 -0.49
C ILE A 141 8.81 4.55 1.02
N ALA A 142 7.85 5.00 1.84
CA ALA A 142 7.90 4.78 3.29
C ALA A 142 7.72 3.32 3.67
N ASP A 143 6.79 2.62 3.01
CA ASP A 143 6.56 1.19 3.20
C ASP A 143 7.82 0.39 2.86
N LEU A 144 8.42 0.69 1.70
CA LEU A 144 9.65 0.04 1.26
C LEU A 144 10.81 0.29 2.22
N GLN A 145 10.95 1.52 2.73
CA GLN A 145 11.98 1.83 3.74
C GLN A 145 11.81 0.97 5.00
N GLU A 146 10.58 0.79 5.49
CA GLU A 146 10.28 -0.05 6.65
C GLU A 146 10.64 -1.52 6.37
N HIS A 147 10.21 -2.04 5.21
CA HIS A 147 10.45 -3.42 4.82
C HIS A 147 11.94 -3.73 4.60
N LEU A 148 12.70 -2.82 3.98
CA LEU A 148 14.15 -2.97 3.82
C LEU A 148 14.87 -2.97 5.17
N SER A 149 14.45 -2.10 6.09
CA SER A 149 15.02 -2.01 7.43
C SER A 149 14.78 -3.30 8.24
N ASP A 150 13.55 -3.83 8.18
CA ASP A 150 13.20 -5.08 8.84
C ASP A 150 13.91 -6.29 8.22
N GLY A 151 13.97 -6.36 6.89
CA GLY A 151 14.70 -7.40 6.17
C GLY A 151 16.18 -7.41 6.54
N ALA A 152 16.84 -6.25 6.53
CA ALA A 152 18.24 -6.12 6.93
C ALA A 152 18.47 -6.58 8.38
N ARG A 153 17.60 -6.16 9.31
CA ARG A 153 17.66 -6.59 10.72
C ARG A 153 17.50 -8.11 10.88
N LEU A 154 16.60 -8.74 10.13
CA LEU A 154 16.42 -10.20 10.17
C LEU A 154 17.63 -10.94 9.59
N LEU A 155 18.26 -10.40 8.54
CA LEU A 155 19.49 -10.95 7.97
C LEU A 155 20.66 -10.82 8.95
N GLU A 156 20.84 -9.67 9.58
CA GLU A 156 21.84 -9.47 10.64
C GLU A 156 21.70 -10.49 11.78
N GLN A 157 20.47 -10.70 12.25
CA GLN A 157 20.16 -11.64 13.32
C GLN A 157 20.40 -13.10 12.94
N SER A 158 20.22 -13.45 11.66
CA SER A 158 20.28 -14.85 11.21
C SER A 158 21.66 -15.29 10.73
N ILE A 159 22.48 -14.39 10.18
CA ILE A 159 23.69 -14.80 9.46
C ILE A 159 24.97 -14.67 10.31
N GLN A 160 25.00 -13.91 11.42
CA GLN A 160 26.20 -13.65 12.27
C GLN A 160 27.46 -13.19 11.49
N ILE A 161 27.31 -12.85 10.22
CA ILE A 161 28.31 -12.24 9.35
C ILE A 161 27.88 -10.78 9.19
N GLU A 162 28.83 -9.85 9.09
CA GLU A 162 28.53 -8.46 8.78
C GLU A 162 27.62 -8.41 7.54
N PRO A 163 26.41 -7.82 7.63
CA PRO A 163 25.55 -7.67 6.48
C PRO A 163 26.31 -6.88 5.42
N GLY A 164 26.25 -7.34 4.17
CA GLY A 164 26.66 -6.49 3.05
C GLY A 164 25.86 -5.18 3.07
N THR A 165 26.40 -4.13 2.46
CA THR A 165 25.68 -2.86 2.34
C THR A 165 24.33 -3.08 1.67
N ILE A 166 23.24 -2.56 2.26
CA ILE A 166 21.92 -2.60 1.62
C ILE A 166 22.05 -1.86 0.28
N PRO A 167 21.69 -2.48 -0.86
CA PRO A 167 21.86 -1.84 -2.15
C PRO A 167 20.99 -0.58 -2.26
N ASP A 168 21.47 0.41 -3.00
CA ASP A 168 20.64 1.54 -3.42
C ASP A 168 19.47 1.03 -4.28
N VAL A 169 18.29 1.60 -4.08
CA VAL A 169 17.08 1.21 -4.79
C VAL A 169 16.71 2.28 -5.82
N TYR A 170 16.32 1.84 -7.02
CA TYR A 170 15.83 2.68 -8.10
C TYR A 170 14.39 2.27 -8.45
N LEU A 171 13.42 3.13 -8.15
CA LEU A 171 12.00 2.89 -8.41
C LEU A 171 11.49 3.80 -9.54
N MET A 172 10.91 3.19 -10.56
CA MET A 172 10.39 3.91 -11.72
C MET A 172 8.91 3.64 -11.87
N GLY A 173 8.10 4.71 -11.95
CA GLY A 173 6.66 4.59 -12.27
C GLY A 173 6.40 4.29 -13.75
N ASN A 174 7.44 4.31 -14.59
CA ASN A 174 7.36 3.90 -15.99
C ASN A 174 8.68 3.22 -16.43
N ARG A 175 8.55 2.09 -17.14
CA ARG A 175 9.66 1.33 -17.74
C ARG A 175 10.55 2.17 -18.64
N ASP A 176 9.99 3.12 -19.39
CA ASP A 176 10.76 3.94 -20.34
C ASP A 176 11.82 4.81 -19.63
N LEU A 177 11.68 5.01 -18.31
CA LEU A 177 12.65 5.74 -17.49
C LEU A 177 13.89 4.91 -17.12
N MET A 178 13.82 3.58 -17.18
CA MET A 178 14.92 2.70 -16.76
C MET A 178 16.14 2.82 -17.68
N GLY A 179 15.93 2.83 -19.00
CA GLY A 179 17.02 2.90 -19.99
C GLY A 179 17.91 4.15 -19.85
N PRO A 180 17.34 5.37 -19.77
CA PRO A 180 18.11 6.59 -19.51
C PRO A 180 18.90 6.52 -18.20
N VAL A 181 18.31 6.00 -17.13
CA VAL A 181 18.96 5.90 -15.82
C VAL A 181 20.14 4.94 -15.89
N SER A 182 19.94 3.75 -16.46
CA SER A 182 21.01 2.77 -16.67
C SER A 182 22.18 3.32 -17.49
N SER A 183 21.88 4.10 -18.52
CA SER A 183 22.93 4.71 -19.35
C SER A 183 23.79 5.71 -18.58
N VAL A 184 23.23 6.41 -17.59
CA VAL A 184 23.94 7.44 -16.82
C VAL A 184 24.65 6.86 -15.62
N THR A 185 24.00 5.94 -14.89
CA THR A 185 24.57 5.32 -13.69
C THR A 185 25.57 4.22 -14.02
N GLY A 186 25.51 3.66 -15.24
CA GLY A 186 26.24 2.45 -15.62
C GLY A 186 25.73 1.18 -14.94
N ILE A 187 24.62 1.28 -14.20
CA ILE A 187 23.93 0.15 -13.56
C ILE A 187 22.97 -0.43 -14.58
N ASP A 188 23.09 -1.74 -14.85
CA ASP A 188 22.07 -2.44 -15.62
C ASP A 188 20.81 -2.58 -14.76
N LEU A 189 19.86 -1.67 -14.95
CA LEU A 189 18.51 -1.78 -14.42
C LEU A 189 17.76 -2.71 -15.38
N GLY A 190 18.26 -3.95 -15.44
CA GLY A 190 17.79 -5.01 -16.31
C GLY A 190 16.50 -5.65 -15.82
N PHE A 191 16.06 -6.69 -16.54
CA PHE A 191 14.81 -7.41 -16.31
C PHE A 191 15.01 -8.60 -15.35
N GLU A 192 15.49 -8.34 -14.14
CA GLU A 192 15.49 -9.37 -13.07
C GLU A 192 14.48 -8.94 -11.99
N ASP A 193 13.31 -9.60 -12.03
CA ASP A 193 12.34 -9.75 -10.94
C ASP A 193 11.61 -8.52 -10.36
N GLY A 194 10.93 -7.76 -11.22
CA GLY A 194 9.69 -7.09 -10.83
C GLY A 194 9.57 -5.62 -11.22
N TYR A 195 8.45 -5.29 -11.87
CA TYR A 195 7.95 -3.93 -11.97
C TYR A 195 6.67 -3.82 -11.15
N TYR A 196 6.45 -2.65 -10.56
CA TYR A 196 5.12 -2.23 -10.10
C TYR A 196 4.36 -1.69 -11.31
N THR A 197 3.27 -2.33 -11.72
CA THR A 197 2.24 -1.70 -12.57
C THR A 197 0.98 -1.52 -11.76
N ASN A 198 0.38 -0.34 -11.86
CA ASN A 198 -0.94 -0.02 -11.29
C ASN A 198 -2.10 -0.75 -12.01
N SER A 199 -1.78 -1.79 -12.79
CA SER A 199 -2.71 -2.60 -13.59
C SER A 199 -2.00 -3.91 -13.95
N GLY A 200 -2.51 -5.01 -13.42
CA GLY A 200 -2.27 -6.37 -13.90
C GLY A 200 -3.47 -6.86 -14.68
#